data_AF-A0A7C3HXH1-F1
#
_entry.id   AF-A0A7C3HXH1-F1
#
_cell.length_a   1.000
_cell.length_b   1.000
_cell.length_c   1.000
_cell.angle_alpha   90.00
_cell.angle_beta   90.00
_cell.angle_gamma   90.00
#
_symmetry.space_group_name_H-M   'P 1'
#
loop_
_entity.id
_entity.type
_entity.pdbx_description
1 polymer ?
#
loop_
_entity_poly.entity_id
_entity_poly.type
_entity_poly.pdbx_seq_one_letter_code
_entity_poly.pdbx_strand_id
1 'polypeptide(L)'
;GQWAAGAVMPSTRTLAQELNVSPPVIRDAYAQLARLHLIQLRPNHRAMVHADAARRAHARLSELAGRRPSRRVAILESRHRMHPPPGTYWHRVNAAVQASARDHGIELTYVPWPLADFNQFAERLACGPFGAALVHGLADPSLIVLHRLEELKFPVLMHNMVGHFPGLPAVIRDEAVAIRRIAQTFFDQGHRNLCLIIEQYYQIGSHVQNRVRFWKAALDELGLTASCPVSVCPLAEGTDRYRHLTAILDYLFGSDRVGGWDWRQPEQAHAALRRDWRVRARVLQNRGAVGQAEDYLTLLFVHLGYAWLGMQDYSGAEAAFTTALGWRPRDANANVGFGWCLLRRGDAINGERHARAALLVQGTFQEAAQAPGVAGKMYNAGNGRRYTLNEVWRLLTDLEGVSIAPNYGPERPGDVRHSQADVAAAVRDLGHAPRFSLEEGLRRTLAWYKANL
;
A
#
# COMPACT_ATOMS: atom_id res chain seq x y z
N GLY A 1 16.37 11.45 -35.90
CA GLY A 1 17.17 11.28 -37.12
C GLY A 1 16.36 10.89 -38.34
N GLN A 2 15.16 10.31 -38.18
CA GLN A 2 14.32 9.87 -39.31
C GLN A 2 13.63 11.01 -40.08
N TRP A 3 13.39 12.15 -39.44
CA TRP A 3 12.83 13.34 -40.10
C TRP A 3 13.91 14.37 -40.40
N ALA A 4 14.02 14.76 -41.66
CA ALA A 4 14.99 15.74 -42.13
C ALA A 4 14.63 17.17 -41.67
N ALA A 5 15.61 18.07 -41.70
CA ALA A 5 15.39 19.49 -41.52
C ALA A 5 14.33 20.03 -42.49
N GLY A 6 13.35 20.79 -41.98
CA GLY A 6 12.25 21.32 -42.78
C GLY A 6 11.16 20.31 -43.14
N ALA A 7 11.31 19.03 -42.77
CA ALA A 7 10.30 18.02 -43.04
C ALA A 7 9.00 18.30 -42.28
N VAL A 8 7.88 17.98 -42.91
CA VAL A 8 6.57 18.00 -42.28
C VAL A 8 6.40 16.73 -41.44
N MET A 9 6.10 16.91 -40.16
CA MET A 9 5.86 15.82 -39.24
C MET A 9 4.52 15.13 -39.55
N PRO A 10 4.39 13.82 -39.27
CA PRO A 10 3.11 13.12 -39.36
C PRO A 10 2.02 13.77 -38.50
N SER A 11 0.76 13.49 -38.82
CA SER A 11 -0.34 13.97 -37.97
C SER A 11 -0.31 13.25 -36.61
N THR A 12 -0.86 13.88 -35.57
CA THR A 12 -1.00 13.28 -34.24
C THR A 12 -1.66 11.90 -34.32
N ARG A 13 -2.70 11.75 -35.15
CA ARG A 13 -3.44 10.49 -35.33
C ARG A 13 -2.61 9.42 -36.04
N THR A 14 -1.89 9.81 -37.10
CA THR A 14 -1.02 8.91 -37.86
C THR A 14 0.09 8.37 -36.97
N LEU A 15 0.81 9.25 -36.28
CA LEU A 15 1.92 8.84 -35.43
C LEU A 15 1.46 8.05 -34.21
N ALA A 16 0.25 8.35 -33.68
CA ALA A 16 -0.36 7.58 -32.61
C ALA A 16 -0.64 6.13 -33.04
N GLN A 17 -1.12 5.93 -34.27
CA GLN A 17 -1.33 4.59 -34.83
C GLN A 17 0.00 3.87 -35.06
N GLU A 18 0.98 4.53 -35.68
CA GLU A 18 2.31 3.94 -35.95
C GLU A 18 3.02 3.50 -34.67
N LEU A 19 2.92 4.30 -33.60
CA LEU A 19 3.58 4.04 -32.32
C LEU A 19 2.69 3.27 -31.33
N ASN A 20 1.47 2.89 -31.72
CA ASN A 20 0.50 2.20 -30.88
C ASN A 20 0.24 2.90 -29.53
N VAL A 21 0.02 4.22 -29.56
CA VAL A 21 -0.29 5.05 -28.38
C VAL A 21 -1.54 5.90 -28.63
N SER A 22 -2.07 6.55 -27.59
CA SER A 22 -3.23 7.44 -27.75
C SER A 22 -2.84 8.80 -28.38
N PRO A 23 -3.72 9.44 -29.17
CA PRO A 23 -3.44 10.76 -29.75
C PRO A 23 -3.06 11.86 -28.75
N PRO A 24 -3.62 11.91 -27.51
CA PRO A 24 -3.15 12.84 -26.48
C PRO A 24 -1.65 12.72 -26.16
N VAL A 25 -1.11 11.50 -26.09
CA VAL A 25 0.32 11.26 -25.79
C VAL A 25 1.21 11.89 -26.88
N ILE A 26 0.83 11.73 -28.15
CA ILE A 26 1.58 12.35 -29.26
C ILE A 26 1.46 13.88 -29.24
N ARG A 27 0.30 14.42 -28.89
CA ARG A 27 0.11 15.87 -28.77
C ARG A 27 1.04 16.44 -27.68
N ASP A 28 1.13 15.78 -26.53
CA ASP A 28 1.99 16.20 -25.44
C ASP A 28 3.47 16.09 -25.83
N ALA A 29 3.86 15.03 -26.55
CA ALA A 29 5.20 14.88 -27.12
C ALA A 29 5.52 16.02 -28.12
N TYR A 30 4.60 16.40 -29.00
CA TYR A 30 4.78 17.52 -29.93
C TYR A 30 4.94 18.85 -29.17
N ALA A 31 4.16 19.07 -28.11
CA ALA A 31 4.32 20.25 -27.26
C ALA A 31 5.71 20.30 -26.61
N GLN A 32 6.26 19.17 -26.16
CA GLN A 32 7.62 19.10 -25.63
C GLN A 32 8.69 19.36 -26.70
N LEU A 33 8.59 18.73 -27.87
CA LEU A 33 9.51 18.95 -28.99
C LEU A 33 9.51 20.42 -29.44
N ALA A 34 8.36 21.09 -29.39
CA ALA A 34 8.24 22.51 -29.70
C ALA A 34 8.92 23.40 -28.64
N ARG A 35 8.75 23.09 -27.34
CA ARG A 35 9.49 23.79 -26.26
C ARG A 35 11.00 23.63 -26.40
N LEU A 36 11.46 22.47 -26.86
CA LEU A 36 12.86 22.21 -27.16
C LEU A 36 13.34 22.83 -28.48
N HIS A 37 12.47 23.56 -29.19
CA HIS A 37 12.75 24.18 -30.49
C HIS A 37 13.25 23.16 -31.53
N LEU A 38 12.75 21.93 -31.47
CA LEU A 38 13.03 20.88 -32.44
C LEU A 38 12.01 20.87 -33.58
N ILE A 39 10.77 21.27 -33.27
CA ILE A 39 9.70 21.43 -34.26
C ILE A 39 9.01 22.78 -34.09
N GLN A 40 8.48 23.31 -35.19
CA GLN A 40 7.62 24.48 -35.24
C GLN A 40 6.16 24.03 -35.24
N LEU A 41 5.40 24.48 -34.24
CA LEU A 41 3.94 24.33 -34.19
C LEU A 41 3.28 25.65 -34.59
N ARG A 42 2.32 25.59 -35.52
CA ARG A 42 1.47 26.72 -35.90
C ARG A 42 0.00 26.28 -35.86
N PRO A 43 -0.93 27.13 -35.41
CA PRO A 43 -2.35 26.82 -35.46
C PRO A 43 -2.77 26.41 -36.88
N ASN A 44 -3.55 25.34 -37.01
CA ASN A 44 -4.07 24.81 -38.28
C ASN A 44 -3.01 24.41 -39.33
N HIS A 45 -1.75 24.24 -38.93
CA HIS A 45 -0.69 23.75 -39.82
C HIS A 45 -0.03 22.50 -39.23
N ARG A 46 0.51 21.65 -40.10
CA ARG A 46 1.28 20.46 -39.67
C ARG A 46 2.60 20.92 -39.05
N ALA A 47 3.05 20.21 -38.03
CA ALA A 47 4.30 20.54 -37.37
C ALA A 47 5.48 20.37 -38.34
N MET A 48 6.47 21.26 -38.27
CA MET A 48 7.65 21.21 -39.15
C MET A 48 8.93 21.07 -38.35
N VAL A 49 9.88 20.29 -38.83
CA VAL A 49 11.19 20.15 -38.18
C VAL A 49 12.02 21.42 -38.39
N HIS A 50 12.56 22.01 -37.33
CA HIS A 50 13.45 23.16 -37.46
C HIS A 50 14.75 22.78 -38.20
N ALA A 51 15.33 23.74 -38.94
CA ALA A 51 16.55 23.51 -39.71
C ALA A 51 17.72 22.98 -38.85
N ASP A 52 17.83 23.49 -37.63
CA ASP A 52 18.88 23.12 -36.67
C ASP A 52 18.48 21.97 -35.73
N ALA A 53 17.30 21.36 -35.93
CA ALA A 53 16.73 20.41 -34.99
C ALA A 53 17.66 19.21 -34.72
N ALA A 54 18.31 18.67 -35.75
CA ALA A 54 19.25 17.57 -35.59
C ALA A 54 20.45 17.95 -34.71
N ARG A 55 21.03 19.14 -34.94
CA ARG A 55 22.15 19.67 -34.13
C ARG A 55 21.72 19.89 -32.68
N ARG A 56 20.54 20.48 -32.45
CA ARG A 56 20.00 20.75 -31.10
C ARG A 56 19.63 19.45 -30.37
N ALA A 57 19.01 18.51 -31.06
CA ALA A 57 18.71 17.19 -30.51
C ALA A 57 20.00 16.46 -30.18
N HIS A 58 21.00 16.48 -31.07
CA HIS A 58 22.30 15.86 -30.82
C HIS A 58 23.05 16.53 -29.67
N ALA A 59 23.07 17.87 -29.60
CA ALA A 59 23.68 18.60 -28.49
C ALA A 59 22.99 18.28 -27.16
N ARG A 60 21.65 18.19 -27.15
CA ARG A 60 20.88 17.83 -25.95
C ARG A 60 21.11 16.38 -25.53
N LEU A 61 21.12 15.45 -26.49
CA LEU A 61 21.44 14.05 -26.24
C LEU A 61 22.90 13.87 -25.81
N SER A 62 23.82 14.66 -26.35
CA SER A 62 25.23 14.68 -25.99
C SER A 62 25.48 15.35 -24.65
N GLU A 63 24.67 16.33 -24.25
CA GLU A 63 24.67 16.91 -22.89
C GLU A 63 24.16 15.88 -21.88
N LEU A 64 23.10 15.14 -22.24
CA LEU A 64 22.59 14.04 -21.43
C LEU A 64 23.61 12.89 -21.33
N ALA A 65 24.27 12.54 -22.44
CA ALA A 65 25.27 11.48 -22.51
C ALA A 65 26.66 11.88 -21.99
N GLY A 66 27.00 13.16 -22.08
CA GLY A 66 28.29 13.77 -21.69
C GLY A 66 28.32 14.27 -20.25
N ARG A 67 27.24 14.04 -19.48
CA ARG A 67 27.30 14.15 -18.04
C ARG A 67 28.37 13.20 -17.52
N ARG A 68 29.39 13.77 -16.88
CA ARG A 68 30.28 12.97 -16.02
C ARG A 68 29.40 12.20 -15.04
N PRO A 69 29.69 10.91 -14.77
CA PRO A 69 28.98 10.18 -13.73
C PRO A 69 29.05 11.02 -12.46
N SER A 70 27.91 11.57 -12.06
CA SER A 70 27.82 12.39 -10.88
C SER A 70 28.10 11.47 -9.70
N ARG A 71 28.99 11.91 -8.80
CA ARG A 71 29.21 11.19 -7.54
C ARG A 71 28.04 11.36 -6.57
N ARG A 72 26.96 12.03 -6.98
CA ARG A 72 25.73 12.16 -6.21
C ARG A 72 24.81 10.97 -6.53
N VAL A 73 24.44 10.22 -5.50
CA VAL A 73 23.53 9.08 -5.60
C VAL A 73 22.24 9.39 -4.84
N ALA A 74 21.11 9.20 -5.51
CA ALA A 74 19.80 9.35 -4.90
C ALA A 74 19.43 8.09 -4.11
N ILE A 75 19.13 8.21 -2.82
CA ILE A 75 18.54 7.12 -2.04
C ILE A 75 17.02 7.26 -2.11
N LEU A 76 16.38 6.37 -2.88
CA LEU A 76 14.93 6.32 -3.02
C LEU A 76 14.32 5.53 -1.86
N GLU A 77 13.61 6.23 -0.98
CA GLU A 77 13.08 5.67 0.27
C GLU A 77 11.74 6.34 0.65
N SER A 78 10.94 5.66 1.46
CA SER A 78 9.73 6.22 2.06
C SER A 78 10.06 7.32 3.07
N ARG A 79 9.23 8.38 3.14
CA ARG A 79 9.45 9.52 4.06
C ARG A 79 9.58 9.07 5.52
N HIS A 80 8.88 8.01 5.92
CA HIS A 80 8.89 7.47 7.28
C HIS A 80 10.16 6.68 7.63
N ARG A 81 10.96 6.26 6.63
CA ARG A 81 12.16 5.43 6.83
C ARG A 81 13.48 6.17 6.57
N MET A 82 13.43 7.46 6.24
CA MET A 82 14.65 8.28 6.09
C MET A 82 15.46 8.40 7.39
N HIS A 83 14.81 8.20 8.55
CA HIS A 83 15.44 8.24 9.88
C HIS A 83 15.04 7.01 10.71
N PRO A 84 15.60 5.82 10.42
CA PRO A 84 15.28 4.63 11.19
C PRO A 84 15.79 4.76 12.64
N PRO A 85 15.06 4.26 13.64
CA PRO A 85 15.47 4.35 15.04
C PRO A 85 16.87 3.72 15.27
N PRO A 86 17.69 4.27 16.19
CA PRO A 86 18.98 3.71 16.55
C PRO A 86 18.91 2.23 16.92
N GLY A 87 19.94 1.46 16.58
CA GLY A 87 20.04 0.02 16.87
C GLY A 87 19.24 -0.89 15.92
N THR A 88 18.33 -0.34 15.11
CA THR A 88 17.60 -1.14 14.12
C THR A 88 18.50 -1.63 12.98
N TYR A 89 18.05 -2.66 12.26
CA TYR A 89 18.73 -3.16 11.05
C TYR A 89 18.99 -2.02 10.06
N TRP A 90 17.97 -1.19 9.77
CA TRP A 90 18.05 -0.12 8.79
C TRP A 90 18.96 1.03 9.24
N HIS A 91 19.03 1.33 10.53
CA HIS A 91 20.01 2.29 11.06
C HIS A 91 21.44 1.81 10.80
N ARG A 92 21.73 0.52 11.02
CA ARG A 92 23.07 -0.06 10.75
C ARG A 92 23.41 -0.09 9.27
N VAL A 93 22.46 -0.48 8.42
CA VAL A 93 22.65 -0.45 6.95
C VAL A 93 22.92 0.97 6.48
N ASN A 94 22.10 1.95 6.89
CA ASN A 94 22.29 3.35 6.48
C ASN A 94 23.66 3.87 6.92
N ALA A 95 24.09 3.58 8.15
CA ALA A 95 25.42 3.97 8.63
C ALA A 95 26.56 3.34 7.79
N ALA A 96 26.44 2.06 7.44
CA ALA A 96 27.42 1.36 6.61
C ALA A 96 27.47 1.90 5.17
N VAL A 97 26.31 2.15 4.56
CA VAL A 97 26.20 2.75 3.22
C VAL A 97 26.79 4.16 3.22
N GLN A 98 26.49 4.97 4.24
CA GLN A 98 27.06 6.31 4.38
C GLN A 98 28.58 6.29 4.59
N ALA A 99 29.10 5.35 5.39
CA ALA A 99 30.54 5.19 5.57
C ALA A 99 31.23 4.83 4.24
N SER A 100 30.74 3.78 3.56
CA SER A 100 31.27 3.37 2.26
C SER A 100 31.19 4.48 1.21
N ALA A 101 30.10 5.25 1.18
CA ALA A 101 29.97 6.39 0.28
C ALA A 101 31.02 7.48 0.56
N ARG A 102 31.26 7.81 1.83
CA ARG A 102 32.33 8.76 2.21
C ARG A 102 33.70 8.29 1.75
N ASP A 103 34.03 7.02 1.97
CA ASP A 103 35.33 6.44 1.59
C ASP A 103 35.57 6.48 0.07
N HIS A 104 34.50 6.47 -0.73
CA HIS A 104 34.56 6.54 -2.19
C HIS A 104 34.27 7.95 -2.75
N GLY A 105 34.10 8.95 -1.88
CA GLY A 105 33.77 10.32 -2.26
C GLY A 105 32.43 10.45 -2.99
N ILE A 106 31.45 9.63 -2.61
CA ILE A 106 30.07 9.63 -3.10
C ILE A 106 29.20 10.46 -2.15
N GLU A 107 28.44 11.38 -2.70
CA GLU A 107 27.43 12.15 -1.96
C GLU A 107 26.09 11.43 -2.03
N LEU A 108 25.50 11.13 -0.88
CA LEU A 108 24.18 10.50 -0.79
C LEU A 108 23.12 11.57 -0.51
N THR A 109 22.03 11.54 -1.28
CA THR A 109 20.87 12.40 -1.03
C THR A 109 19.62 11.55 -0.93
N TYR A 110 18.90 11.64 0.19
CA TYR A 110 17.59 10.99 0.32
C TYR A 110 16.55 11.70 -0.55
N VAL A 111 15.87 10.92 -1.38
CA VAL A 111 14.81 11.41 -2.27
C VAL A 111 13.57 10.56 -2.00
N PRO A 112 12.45 11.16 -1.53
CA PRO A 112 11.24 10.42 -1.27
C PRO A 112 10.64 9.87 -2.56
N TRP A 113 10.00 8.71 -2.47
CA TRP A 113 9.11 8.25 -3.53
C TRP A 113 8.03 9.30 -3.84
N PRO A 114 7.72 9.54 -5.13
CA PRO A 114 6.69 10.49 -5.51
C PRO A 114 5.30 9.92 -5.19
N LEU A 115 4.34 10.80 -4.89
CA LEU A 115 2.93 10.41 -4.68
C LEU A 115 2.11 10.44 -5.98
N ALA A 116 2.63 11.08 -7.04
CA ALA A 116 2.05 11.20 -8.37
C ALA A 116 3.15 11.49 -9.41
N ASP A 117 2.79 11.56 -10.71
CA ASP A 117 3.72 11.92 -11.81
C ASP A 117 4.96 11.03 -11.94
N PHE A 118 4.78 9.71 -11.75
CA PHE A 118 5.86 8.71 -11.70
C PHE A 118 6.87 8.80 -12.86
N ASN A 119 6.39 8.89 -14.11
CA ASN A 119 7.28 8.99 -15.28
C ASN A 119 8.09 10.28 -15.28
N GLN A 120 7.45 11.41 -14.98
CA GLN A 120 8.13 12.71 -14.95
C GLN A 120 9.12 12.78 -13.79
N PHE A 121 8.82 12.13 -12.66
CA PHE A 121 9.77 11.97 -11.56
C PHE A 121 11.02 11.19 -12.00
N ALA A 122 10.85 10.03 -12.65
CA ALA A 122 11.97 9.24 -13.16
C ALA A 122 12.84 10.04 -14.15
N GLU A 123 12.20 10.76 -15.07
CA GLU A 123 12.89 11.62 -16.04
C GLU A 123 13.64 12.77 -15.36
N ARG A 124 13.05 13.42 -14.36
CA ARG A 124 13.73 14.46 -13.57
C ARG A 124 14.89 13.91 -12.75
N LEU A 125 14.77 12.67 -12.25
CA LEU A 125 15.85 12.02 -11.51
C LEU A 125 17.04 11.73 -12.44
N ALA A 126 16.78 11.10 -13.59
CA ALA A 126 17.78 10.75 -14.59
C ALA A 126 18.41 11.98 -15.27
N CYS A 127 17.59 12.99 -15.58
CA CYS A 127 18.03 14.28 -16.10
C CYS A 127 18.45 15.26 -14.99
N GLY A 128 18.51 14.83 -13.73
CA GLY A 128 18.81 15.65 -12.57
C GLY A 128 20.29 15.65 -12.19
N PRO A 129 20.65 16.08 -10.97
CA PRO A 129 22.05 16.12 -10.53
C PRO A 129 22.63 14.74 -10.16
N PHE A 130 21.85 13.66 -10.23
CA PHE A 130 22.24 12.34 -9.76
C PHE A 130 22.91 11.51 -10.87
N GLY A 131 23.90 10.70 -10.48
CA GLY A 131 24.58 9.76 -11.38
C GLY A 131 24.06 8.33 -11.27
N ALA A 132 23.41 8.01 -10.14
CA ALA A 132 22.76 6.73 -9.91
C ALA A 132 21.66 6.87 -8.85
N ALA A 133 20.84 5.83 -8.70
CA ALA A 133 19.93 5.68 -7.57
C ALA A 133 20.17 4.37 -6.82
N LEU A 134 20.08 4.45 -5.49
CA LEU A 134 19.96 3.32 -4.58
C LEU A 134 18.49 3.22 -4.16
N VAL A 135 17.82 2.15 -4.56
CA VAL A 135 16.46 1.84 -4.13
C VAL A 135 16.53 1.06 -2.83
N HIS A 136 16.05 1.67 -1.75
CA HIS A 136 16.24 1.16 -0.40
C HIS A 136 14.92 0.66 0.19
N GLY A 137 14.86 -0.64 0.50
CA GLY A 137 13.87 -1.26 1.39
C GLY A 137 12.41 -0.92 1.12
N LEU A 138 11.74 -1.63 0.20
CA LEU A 138 10.37 -1.28 -0.15
C LEU A 138 9.30 -1.96 0.70
N ALA A 139 8.31 -1.13 1.03
CA ALA A 139 6.95 -1.55 1.30
C ALA A 139 6.14 -1.46 -0.03
N ASP A 140 6.35 -0.39 -0.83
CA ASP A 140 5.66 -0.17 -2.11
C ASP A 140 6.58 0.48 -3.18
N PRO A 141 7.31 -0.29 -4.02
CA PRO A 141 7.98 0.30 -5.18
C PRO A 141 6.94 0.95 -6.09
N SER A 142 7.19 2.16 -6.55
CA SER A 142 6.60 2.59 -7.81
C SER A 142 7.29 1.83 -8.94
N LEU A 143 6.81 0.61 -9.27
CA LEU A 143 7.32 -0.21 -10.39
C LEU A 143 7.39 0.60 -11.69
N ILE A 144 6.48 1.57 -11.87
CA ILE A 144 6.46 2.54 -12.97
C ILE A 144 7.75 3.37 -13.01
N VAL A 145 8.23 3.87 -11.87
CA VAL A 145 9.49 4.63 -11.78
C VAL A 145 10.68 3.74 -12.09
N LEU A 146 10.73 2.52 -11.54
CA LEU A 146 11.83 1.57 -11.79
C LEU A 146 11.91 1.19 -13.26
N HIS A 147 10.77 0.85 -13.87
CA HIS A 147 10.68 0.56 -15.30
C HIS A 147 11.15 1.75 -16.13
N ARG A 148 10.69 2.97 -15.81
CA ARG A 148 11.11 4.16 -16.55
C ARG A 148 12.60 4.47 -16.40
N LEU A 149 13.19 4.26 -15.22
CA LEU A 149 14.64 4.43 -15.02
C LEU A 149 15.45 3.38 -15.80
N GLU A 150 14.95 2.13 -15.88
CA GLU A 150 15.55 1.05 -16.68
C GLU A 150 15.47 1.35 -18.19
N GLU A 151 14.34 1.85 -18.69
CA GLU A 151 14.20 2.33 -20.08
C GLU A 151 15.19 3.47 -20.39
N LEU A 152 15.36 4.39 -19.45
CA LEU A 152 16.31 5.51 -19.55
C LEU A 152 17.78 5.07 -19.36
N LYS A 153 18.02 3.78 -19.08
CA LYS A 153 19.35 3.21 -18.77
C LYS A 153 20.07 3.97 -17.65
N PHE A 154 19.28 4.53 -16.71
CA PHE A 154 19.81 5.20 -15.54
C PHE A 154 20.33 4.14 -14.54
N PRO A 155 21.55 4.29 -13.99
CA PRO A 155 22.08 3.31 -13.05
C PRO A 155 21.23 3.22 -11.77
N VAL A 156 20.67 2.05 -11.50
CA VAL A 156 19.89 1.77 -10.29
C VAL A 156 20.43 0.52 -9.63
N LEU A 157 20.71 0.59 -8.32
CA LEU A 157 20.96 -0.56 -7.48
C LEU A 157 19.77 -0.77 -6.54
N MET A 158 19.21 -1.97 -6.52
CA MET A 158 18.14 -2.34 -5.60
C MET A 158 18.73 -2.98 -4.34
N HIS A 159 18.29 -2.57 -3.16
CA HIS A 159 18.69 -3.18 -1.89
C HIS A 159 17.48 -3.71 -1.12
N ASN A 160 17.54 -5.01 -0.81
CA ASN A 160 16.60 -5.73 0.04
C ASN A 160 15.15 -5.51 -0.43
N MET A 161 14.89 -5.91 -1.67
CA MET A 161 13.63 -5.83 -2.40
C MET A 161 12.97 -7.20 -2.50
N VAL A 162 11.63 -7.23 -2.46
CA VAL A 162 10.87 -8.46 -2.72
C VAL A 162 10.54 -8.53 -4.20
N GLY A 163 10.90 -9.64 -4.84
CA GLY A 163 10.75 -9.82 -6.28
C GLY A 163 11.95 -9.29 -7.05
N HIS A 164 12.40 -10.09 -8.02
CA HIS A 164 13.42 -9.66 -8.98
C HIS A 164 12.76 -8.70 -9.99
N PHE A 165 13.23 -7.46 -10.07
CA PHE A 165 12.90 -6.61 -11.22
C PHE A 165 13.89 -6.93 -12.34
N PRO A 166 13.46 -7.56 -13.45
CA PRO A 166 14.37 -7.94 -14.52
C PRO A 166 15.11 -6.72 -15.06
N GLY A 167 16.43 -6.82 -15.22
CA GLY A 167 17.26 -5.77 -15.82
C GLY A 167 17.90 -4.78 -14.85
N LEU A 168 17.54 -4.81 -13.55
CA LEU A 168 18.21 -3.98 -12.53
C LEU A 168 19.01 -4.85 -11.54
N PRO A 169 20.27 -4.48 -11.23
CA PRO A 169 21.06 -5.22 -10.23
C PRO A 169 20.44 -5.07 -8.83
N ALA A 170 20.52 -6.14 -8.05
CA ALA A 170 19.97 -6.18 -6.70
C ALA A 170 20.93 -6.84 -5.70
N VAL A 171 21.02 -6.25 -4.51
CA VAL A 171 21.58 -6.88 -3.31
C VAL A 171 20.42 -7.31 -2.43
N ILE A 172 20.24 -8.62 -2.29
CA ILE A 172 19.19 -9.21 -1.46
C ILE A 172 19.80 -10.02 -0.32
N ARG A 173 19.04 -10.18 0.76
CA ARG A 173 19.39 -11.13 1.82
C ARG A 173 18.83 -12.50 1.46
N ASP A 174 19.61 -13.54 1.69
CA ASP A 174 19.11 -14.91 1.63
C ASP A 174 18.36 -15.26 2.92
N GLU A 175 17.13 -14.75 3.02
CA GLU A 175 16.27 -15.03 4.17
C GLU A 175 15.88 -16.52 4.23
N ALA A 176 15.89 -17.22 3.11
CA ALA A 176 15.54 -18.64 3.05
C ALA A 176 16.57 -19.51 3.77
N VAL A 177 17.86 -19.33 3.47
CA VAL A 177 18.94 -20.05 4.15
C VAL A 177 19.03 -19.66 5.62
N ALA A 178 18.88 -18.38 5.94
CA ALA A 178 18.89 -17.92 7.32
C ALA A 178 17.79 -18.60 8.16
N ILE A 179 16.56 -18.63 7.64
CA ILE A 179 15.42 -19.24 8.31
C ILE A 179 15.59 -20.75 8.46
N ARG A 180 16.05 -21.44 7.41
CA ARG A 180 16.34 -22.88 7.49
C ARG A 180 17.36 -23.20 8.57
N ARG A 181 18.46 -22.42 8.65
CA ARG A 181 19.47 -22.59 9.72
C ARG A 181 18.88 -22.38 11.11
N ILE A 182 18.01 -21.39 11.29
CA ILE A 182 17.33 -21.15 12.58
C ILE A 182 16.46 -22.36 12.96
N ALA A 183 15.61 -22.83 12.05
CA ALA A 183 14.74 -23.97 12.30
C ALA A 183 15.54 -25.25 12.60
N GLN A 184 16.60 -25.52 11.81
CA GLN A 184 17.50 -26.65 12.02
C GLN A 184 18.17 -26.58 13.40
N THR A 185 18.66 -25.41 13.80
CA THR A 185 19.29 -25.23 15.12
C THR A 185 18.35 -25.61 16.25
N PHE A 186 17.08 -25.19 16.18
CA PHE A 186 16.10 -25.59 17.19
C PHE A 186 15.78 -27.10 17.14
N PHE A 187 15.70 -27.67 15.94
CA PHE A 187 15.46 -29.11 15.78
C PHE A 187 16.61 -29.95 16.38
N ASP A 188 17.86 -29.56 16.13
CA ASP A 188 19.06 -30.23 16.64
C ASP A 188 19.13 -30.15 18.18
N GLN A 189 18.60 -29.07 18.76
CA GLN A 189 18.44 -28.90 20.21
C GLN A 189 17.25 -29.68 20.80
N GLY A 190 16.53 -30.45 19.99
CA GLY A 190 15.42 -31.31 20.45
C GLY A 190 14.05 -30.65 20.46
N HIS A 191 13.92 -29.39 20.00
CA HIS A 191 12.61 -28.74 19.91
C HIS A 191 11.77 -29.37 18.78
N ARG A 192 10.48 -29.60 19.05
CA ARG A 192 9.52 -30.22 18.12
C ARG A 192 8.21 -29.43 17.96
N ASN A 193 8.06 -28.36 18.74
CA ASN A 193 6.93 -27.44 18.67
C ASN A 193 7.50 -26.02 18.57
N LEU A 194 7.53 -25.50 17.35
CA LEU A 194 8.14 -24.23 16.99
C LEU A 194 7.07 -23.27 16.49
N CYS A 195 7.14 -22.03 16.92
CA CYS A 195 6.24 -20.97 16.49
C CYS A 195 7.06 -19.81 15.90
N LEU A 196 6.57 -19.26 14.79
CA LEU A 196 7.08 -18.02 14.22
C LEU A 196 6.16 -16.87 14.62
N ILE A 197 6.71 -15.88 15.32
CA ILE A 197 6.01 -14.62 15.61
C ILE A 197 6.46 -13.59 14.58
N ILE A 198 5.51 -12.98 13.88
CA ILE A 198 5.76 -11.91 12.90
C ILE A 198 5.00 -10.65 13.27
N GLU A 199 5.60 -9.50 12.96
CA GLU A 199 4.95 -8.19 13.11
C GLU A 199 3.91 -8.01 11.99
N GLN A 200 2.70 -7.59 12.36
CA GLN A 200 1.52 -7.58 11.50
C GLN A 200 1.58 -6.40 10.51
N TYR A 201 2.24 -6.56 9.37
CA TYR A 201 2.14 -5.65 8.23
C TYR A 201 1.80 -6.43 6.95
N TYR A 202 0.52 -6.47 6.63
CA TYR A 202 -0.04 -7.11 5.44
C TYR A 202 0.07 -6.17 4.24
N GLN A 203 1.15 -6.32 3.46
CA GLN A 203 1.21 -5.81 2.09
C GLN A 203 1.56 -6.96 1.14
N ILE A 204 0.88 -6.99 -0.01
CA ILE A 204 1.12 -7.94 -1.11
C ILE A 204 2.56 -7.70 -1.61
N GLY A 205 3.42 -8.73 -1.52
CA GLY A 205 4.83 -8.62 -1.91
C GLY A 205 5.75 -8.08 -0.80
N SER A 206 5.41 -8.26 0.47
CA SER A 206 6.28 -7.88 1.61
C SER A 206 7.27 -8.99 2.01
N HIS A 207 8.42 -8.59 2.58
CA HIS A 207 9.45 -9.53 3.08
C HIS A 207 8.88 -10.50 4.13
N VAL A 208 7.87 -10.05 4.86
CA VAL A 208 7.16 -10.84 5.88
C VAL A 208 6.55 -12.11 5.27
N GLN A 209 5.96 -12.03 4.07
CA GLN A 209 5.38 -13.19 3.39
C GLN A 209 6.43 -14.24 3.02
N ASN A 210 7.59 -13.80 2.49
CA ASN A 210 8.68 -14.71 2.14
C ASN A 210 9.23 -15.43 3.36
N ARG A 211 9.37 -14.73 4.50
CA ARG A 211 9.82 -15.36 5.74
C ARG A 211 8.90 -16.48 6.21
N VAL A 212 7.59 -16.28 6.12
CA VAL A 212 6.63 -17.32 6.48
C VAL A 212 6.69 -18.49 5.51
N ARG A 213 6.82 -18.24 4.19
CA ARG A 213 7.02 -19.29 3.19
C ARG A 213 8.27 -20.12 3.49
N PHE A 214 9.40 -19.47 3.73
CA PHE A 214 10.66 -20.14 4.03
C PHE A 214 10.63 -20.88 5.37
N TRP A 215 9.93 -20.33 6.37
CA TRP A 215 9.73 -21.00 7.65
C TRP A 215 8.91 -22.28 7.50
N LYS A 216 7.80 -22.22 6.77
CA LYS A 216 6.99 -23.40 6.47
C LYS A 216 7.82 -24.47 5.72
N ALA A 217 8.57 -24.06 4.70
CA ALA A 217 9.43 -24.98 3.96
C ALA A 217 10.46 -25.66 4.88
N ALA A 218 11.08 -24.91 5.80
CA ALA A 218 12.00 -25.47 6.78
C ALA A 218 11.33 -26.49 7.72
N LEU A 219 10.10 -26.21 8.19
CA LEU A 219 9.34 -27.15 9.02
C LEU A 219 8.94 -28.41 8.25
N ASP A 220 8.56 -28.27 6.97
CA ASP A 220 8.24 -29.39 6.07
C ASP A 220 9.48 -30.27 5.86
N GLU A 221 10.65 -29.67 5.59
CA GLU A 221 11.94 -30.37 5.45
C GLU A 221 12.32 -31.16 6.73
N LEU A 222 11.96 -30.64 7.91
CA LEU A 222 12.24 -31.25 9.21
C LEU A 222 11.14 -32.21 9.70
N GLY A 223 10.06 -32.39 8.95
CA GLY A 223 8.93 -33.24 9.36
C GLY A 223 8.15 -32.71 10.57
N LEU A 224 8.22 -31.41 10.85
CA LEU A 224 7.60 -30.77 12.03
C LEU A 224 6.24 -30.13 11.77
N THR A 225 5.76 -30.14 10.52
CA THR A 225 4.56 -29.40 10.10
C THR A 225 3.30 -29.79 10.86
N ALA A 226 3.16 -31.06 11.25
CA ALA A 226 2.00 -31.53 12.00
C ALA A 226 2.00 -31.07 13.47
N SER A 227 3.18 -30.85 14.07
CA SER A 227 3.35 -30.48 15.48
C SER A 227 3.56 -28.99 15.72
N CYS A 228 3.90 -28.24 14.66
CA CYS A 228 4.18 -26.81 14.70
C CYS A 228 3.09 -26.05 13.92
N PRO A 229 1.96 -25.68 14.55
CA PRO A 229 0.97 -24.85 13.89
C PRO A 229 1.59 -23.50 13.57
N VAL A 230 1.83 -23.23 12.28
CA VAL A 230 2.36 -21.93 11.85
C VAL A 230 1.31 -20.86 12.13
N SER A 231 1.61 -19.91 13.01
CA SER A 231 0.88 -18.65 13.11
C SER A 231 1.01 -17.87 11.79
N VAL A 232 0.06 -18.13 10.91
CA VAL A 232 -0.50 -17.35 9.79
C VAL A 232 0.36 -16.19 9.22
N CYS A 233 0.89 -16.37 8.01
CA CYS A 233 0.96 -15.30 7.00
C CYS A 233 0.59 -15.90 5.63
N PRO A 234 -0.37 -15.30 4.91
CA PRO A 234 -1.05 -15.94 3.80
C PRO A 234 -0.33 -15.70 2.46
N LEU A 235 -0.78 -16.47 1.48
CA LEU A 235 -0.27 -16.57 0.11
C LEU A 235 1.00 -17.41 0.02
N ALA A 236 0.85 -18.72 0.21
CA ALA A 236 1.72 -19.71 -0.41
C ALA A 236 1.16 -20.06 -1.79
N GLU A 237 2.03 -20.02 -2.79
CA GLU A 237 1.77 -20.52 -4.14
C GLU A 237 1.50 -22.03 -4.10
N GLY A 238 0.44 -22.43 -4.81
CA GLY A 238 -0.07 -23.80 -4.91
C GLY A 238 -1.50 -23.78 -5.46
N THR A 239 -1.98 -24.91 -5.98
CA THR A 239 -3.34 -25.11 -6.51
C THR A 239 -4.45 -24.91 -5.48
N ASP A 240 -4.10 -24.78 -4.20
CA ASP A 240 -5.00 -24.38 -3.13
C ASP A 240 -4.35 -23.25 -2.31
N ARG A 241 -4.51 -22.01 -2.80
CA ARG A 241 -3.98 -20.78 -2.17
C ARG A 241 -4.54 -20.54 -0.76
N TYR A 242 -5.50 -21.34 -0.30
CA TYR A 242 -6.30 -21.07 0.90
C TYR A 242 -6.43 -22.26 1.86
N ARG A 243 -5.75 -23.38 1.59
CA ARG A 243 -5.62 -24.54 2.49
C ARG A 243 -5.33 -24.15 3.94
N HIS A 244 -4.62 -23.05 4.14
CA HIS A 244 -4.27 -22.54 5.46
C HIS A 244 -5.43 -21.80 6.14
N LEU A 245 -6.22 -20.97 5.44
CA LEU A 245 -7.42 -20.33 6.01
C LEU A 245 -8.47 -21.38 6.36
N THR A 246 -8.67 -22.34 5.45
CA THR A 246 -9.54 -23.49 5.69
C THR A 246 -9.01 -24.35 6.83
N ALA A 247 -7.70 -24.65 6.91
CA ALA A 247 -7.12 -25.39 8.04
C ALA A 247 -7.19 -24.65 9.38
N ILE A 248 -7.06 -23.31 9.40
CA ILE A 248 -7.25 -22.51 10.62
C ILE A 248 -8.72 -22.63 11.05
N LEU A 249 -9.66 -22.47 10.15
CA LEU A 249 -11.08 -22.59 10.47
C LEU A 249 -11.45 -24.05 10.83
N ASP A 250 -10.87 -25.05 10.16
CA ASP A 250 -11.00 -26.46 10.53
C ASP A 250 -10.35 -26.73 11.90
N TYR A 251 -9.29 -26.02 12.30
CA TYR A 251 -8.73 -26.13 13.67
C TYR A 251 -9.63 -25.42 14.71
N LEU A 252 -10.14 -24.24 14.38
CA LEU A 252 -10.96 -23.42 15.27
C LEU A 252 -12.34 -24.06 15.49
N PHE A 253 -12.92 -24.68 14.46
CA PHE A 253 -14.29 -25.21 14.43
C PHE A 253 -14.38 -26.74 14.30
N GLY A 254 -13.35 -27.40 13.79
CA GLY A 254 -13.37 -28.82 13.44
C GLY A 254 -13.22 -29.81 14.60
N SER A 255 -13.54 -31.06 14.25
CA SER A 255 -14.20 -32.09 15.05
C SER A 255 -13.33 -32.86 16.04
N ASP A 256 -12.01 -32.74 16.02
CA ASP A 256 -11.16 -33.73 16.70
C ASP A 256 -11.32 -33.77 18.22
N ARG A 257 -11.96 -32.77 18.84
CA ARG A 257 -12.30 -32.78 20.28
C ARG A 257 -13.61 -32.04 20.63
N VAL A 258 -14.74 -32.45 20.02
CA VAL A 258 -16.17 -32.12 20.34
C VAL A 258 -16.83 -31.06 19.45
N GLY A 259 -18.02 -31.38 18.93
CA GLY A 259 -19.00 -30.43 18.36
C GLY A 259 -19.32 -30.59 16.88
N GLY A 260 -18.31 -30.89 16.04
CA GLY A 260 -18.52 -31.14 14.61
C GLY A 260 -19.13 -29.97 13.84
N TRP A 261 -18.74 -28.73 14.16
CA TRP A 261 -19.30 -27.54 13.53
C TRP A 261 -18.72 -27.34 12.13
N ASP A 262 -19.58 -27.26 11.12
CA ASP A 262 -19.17 -26.90 9.77
C ASP A 262 -19.15 -25.38 9.61
N TRP A 263 -17.97 -24.78 9.77
CA TRP A 263 -17.79 -23.34 9.64
C TRP A 263 -18.09 -22.81 8.23
N ARG A 264 -18.15 -23.68 7.21
CA ARG A 264 -18.52 -23.31 5.84
C ARG A 264 -19.99 -22.90 5.76
N GLN A 265 -20.80 -23.28 6.74
CA GLN A 265 -22.17 -22.83 6.92
C GLN A 265 -22.22 -21.64 7.90
N PRO A 266 -22.62 -20.42 7.46
CA PRO A 266 -22.60 -19.23 8.30
C PRO A 266 -23.33 -19.42 9.65
N GLU A 267 -24.50 -20.06 9.62
CA GLU A 267 -25.31 -20.30 10.82
C GLU A 267 -24.59 -21.18 11.85
N GLN A 268 -23.87 -22.21 11.39
CA GLN A 268 -23.10 -23.09 12.26
C GLN A 268 -21.87 -22.38 12.83
N ALA A 269 -21.16 -21.58 12.02
CA ALA A 269 -20.04 -20.77 12.50
C ALA A 269 -20.49 -19.77 13.59
N HIS A 270 -21.63 -19.10 13.39
CA HIS A 270 -22.21 -18.19 14.37
C HIS A 270 -22.70 -18.89 15.64
N ALA A 271 -23.26 -20.09 15.50
CA ALA A 271 -23.72 -20.90 16.63
C ALA A 271 -22.54 -21.43 17.44
N ALA A 272 -21.47 -21.89 16.78
CA ALA A 272 -20.28 -22.44 17.41
C ALA A 272 -19.61 -21.42 18.35
N LEU A 273 -19.41 -20.18 17.90
CA LEU A 273 -18.80 -19.14 18.76
C LEU A 273 -19.67 -18.81 20.00
N ARG A 274 -21.00 -18.90 19.86
CA ARG A 274 -21.95 -18.57 20.94
C ARG A 274 -22.17 -19.72 21.92
N ARG A 275 -22.20 -20.96 21.42
CA ARG A 275 -22.62 -22.15 22.18
C ARG A 275 -21.47 -23.03 22.63
N ASP A 276 -20.31 -22.92 21.98
CA ASP A 276 -19.13 -23.73 22.29
C ASP A 276 -17.98 -22.86 22.81
N TRP A 277 -17.79 -22.89 24.13
CA TRP A 277 -16.72 -22.14 24.78
C TRP A 277 -15.32 -22.56 24.30
N ARG A 278 -15.15 -23.78 23.78
CA ARG A 278 -13.85 -24.29 23.30
C ARG A 278 -13.45 -23.62 21.99
N VAL A 279 -14.41 -23.40 21.10
CA VAL A 279 -14.20 -22.62 19.86
C VAL A 279 -13.75 -21.20 20.24
N ARG A 280 -14.46 -20.57 21.19
CA ARG A 280 -14.10 -19.23 21.68
C ARG A 280 -12.71 -19.19 22.32
N ALA A 281 -12.35 -20.20 23.13
CA ALA A 281 -11.04 -20.30 23.76
C ALA A 281 -9.91 -20.43 22.72
N ARG A 282 -10.08 -21.29 21.70
CA ARG A 282 -9.11 -21.44 20.60
C ARG A 282 -8.93 -20.16 19.79
N VAL A 283 -10.02 -19.43 19.54
CA VAL A 283 -9.99 -18.13 18.86
C VAL A 283 -9.17 -17.12 19.66
N LEU A 284 -9.41 -17.01 20.96
CA LEU A 284 -8.67 -16.09 21.84
C LEU A 284 -7.19 -16.48 21.99
N GLN A 285 -6.90 -17.79 22.02
CA GLN A 285 -5.54 -18.32 22.06
C GLN A 285 -4.77 -18.03 20.76
N ASN A 286 -5.42 -18.12 19.59
CA ASN A 286 -4.79 -17.84 18.30
C ASN A 286 -4.50 -16.35 18.09
N ARG A 287 -5.30 -15.45 18.69
CA ARG A 287 -5.17 -13.99 18.54
C ARG A 287 -4.11 -13.34 19.46
N GLY A 288 -3.83 -13.90 20.64
CA GLY A 288 -2.92 -13.27 21.61
C GLY A 288 -3.58 -12.28 22.60
N ALA A 289 -4.70 -12.68 23.20
CA ALA A 289 -5.29 -12.12 24.43
C ALA A 289 -5.91 -10.70 24.46
N VAL A 290 -6.00 -9.94 23.35
CA VAL A 290 -6.65 -8.59 23.35
C VAL A 290 -7.79 -8.50 22.32
N GLY A 291 -9.00 -8.09 22.76
CA GLY A 291 -10.18 -7.79 21.92
C GLY A 291 -11.29 -8.88 21.86
N GLN A 292 -12.40 -8.63 21.15
CA GLN A 292 -13.53 -9.56 21.03
C GLN A 292 -13.27 -10.65 19.98
N ALA A 293 -13.64 -11.91 20.26
CA ALA A 293 -13.39 -13.06 19.37
C ALA A 293 -13.99 -12.87 17.97
N GLU A 294 -15.12 -12.17 17.92
CA GLU A 294 -15.86 -11.74 16.74
C GLU A 294 -14.98 -10.91 15.79
N ASP A 295 -14.12 -10.02 16.28
CA ASP A 295 -13.28 -9.16 15.41
C ASP A 295 -12.26 -9.98 14.61
N TYR A 296 -11.64 -10.93 15.29
CA TYR A 296 -10.62 -11.77 14.70
C TYR A 296 -11.23 -12.76 13.70
N LEU A 297 -12.39 -13.33 14.05
CA LEU A 297 -13.12 -14.20 13.14
C LEU A 297 -13.68 -13.42 11.93
N THR A 298 -14.23 -12.21 12.12
CA THR A 298 -14.63 -11.33 11.03
C THR A 298 -13.45 -11.11 10.08
N LEU A 299 -12.26 -10.79 10.58
CA LEU A 299 -11.06 -10.61 9.75
C LEU A 299 -10.71 -11.88 8.95
N LEU A 300 -10.71 -13.05 9.58
CA LEU A 300 -10.42 -14.33 8.91
C LEU A 300 -11.41 -14.63 7.78
N PHE A 301 -12.71 -14.45 8.04
CA PHE A 301 -13.76 -14.68 7.04
C PHE A 301 -13.77 -13.62 5.94
N VAL A 302 -13.41 -12.36 6.23
CA VAL A 302 -13.20 -11.34 5.19
C VAL A 302 -12.08 -11.75 4.24
N HIS A 303 -10.94 -12.19 4.77
CA HIS A 303 -9.83 -12.67 3.94
C HIS A 303 -10.20 -13.91 3.13
N LEU A 304 -10.95 -14.84 3.71
CA LEU A 304 -11.47 -16.01 3.00
C LEU A 304 -12.46 -15.62 1.88
N GLY A 305 -13.31 -14.63 2.11
CA GLY A 305 -14.23 -14.11 1.11
C GLY A 305 -13.50 -13.51 -0.09
N TYR A 306 -12.49 -12.66 0.14
CA TYR A 306 -11.67 -12.10 -0.93
C TYR A 306 -10.86 -13.16 -1.67
N ALA A 307 -10.39 -14.18 -0.95
CA ALA A 307 -9.70 -15.33 -1.50
C ALA A 307 -10.57 -16.09 -2.53
N TRP A 308 -11.78 -16.45 -2.13
CA TRP A 308 -12.76 -17.13 -2.99
C TRP A 308 -13.20 -16.25 -4.16
N LEU A 309 -13.41 -14.95 -3.93
CA LEU A 309 -13.72 -13.98 -4.98
C LEU A 309 -12.62 -13.92 -6.06
N GLY A 310 -11.35 -13.98 -5.67
CA GLY A 310 -10.21 -14.01 -6.59
C GLY A 310 -10.12 -15.29 -7.44
N MET A 311 -10.68 -16.40 -6.96
CA MET A 311 -10.82 -17.66 -7.72
C MET A 311 -12.10 -17.74 -8.55
N GLN A 312 -12.94 -16.70 -8.49
CA GLN A 312 -14.28 -16.72 -9.10
C GLN A 312 -15.21 -17.78 -8.49
N ASP A 313 -14.90 -18.27 -7.28
CA ASP A 313 -15.86 -19.03 -6.47
C ASP A 313 -16.75 -18.06 -5.70
N TYR A 314 -17.79 -17.60 -6.39
CA TYR A 314 -18.70 -16.61 -5.83
C TYR A 314 -19.66 -17.19 -4.77
N SER A 315 -19.88 -18.51 -4.75
CA SER A 315 -20.71 -19.16 -3.73
C SER A 315 -19.96 -19.25 -2.41
N GLY A 316 -18.69 -19.66 -2.45
CA GLY A 316 -17.81 -19.59 -1.30
C GLY A 316 -17.70 -18.16 -0.81
N ALA A 317 -17.32 -17.22 -1.68
CA ALA A 317 -17.10 -15.82 -1.29
C ALA A 317 -18.31 -15.21 -0.57
N GLU A 318 -19.52 -15.45 -1.07
CA GLU A 318 -20.77 -15.03 -0.44
C GLU A 318 -20.94 -15.64 0.96
N ALA A 319 -20.72 -16.95 1.14
CA ALA A 319 -20.84 -17.60 2.44
C ALA A 319 -19.84 -17.01 3.45
N ALA A 320 -18.60 -16.76 3.03
CA ALA A 320 -17.59 -16.16 3.90
C ALA A 320 -17.94 -14.73 4.31
N PHE A 321 -18.31 -13.87 3.36
CA PHE A 321 -18.70 -12.50 3.69
C PHE A 321 -19.99 -12.43 4.52
N THR A 322 -20.96 -13.31 4.25
CA THR A 322 -22.18 -13.43 5.06
C THR A 322 -21.84 -13.81 6.50
N THR A 323 -20.90 -14.74 6.68
CA THR A 323 -20.43 -15.13 8.01
C THR A 323 -19.76 -13.95 8.73
N ALA A 324 -18.87 -13.22 8.06
CA ALA A 324 -18.22 -12.05 8.62
C ALA A 324 -19.22 -10.94 9.02
N LEU A 325 -20.19 -10.66 8.15
CA LEU A 325 -21.24 -9.65 8.38
C LEU A 325 -22.23 -10.05 9.47
N GLY A 326 -22.43 -11.35 9.72
CA GLY A 326 -23.25 -11.82 10.83
C GLY A 326 -22.69 -11.45 12.21
N TRP A 327 -21.36 -11.33 12.34
CA TRP A 327 -20.72 -10.83 13.57
C TRP A 327 -20.54 -9.31 13.56
N ARG A 328 -20.13 -8.75 12.42
CA ARG A 328 -19.90 -7.31 12.25
C ARG A 328 -20.67 -6.79 11.03
N PRO A 329 -21.97 -6.44 11.18
CA PRO A 329 -22.80 -6.00 10.05
C PRO A 329 -22.31 -4.73 9.36
N ARG A 330 -21.55 -3.92 10.09
CA ARG A 330 -20.94 -2.66 9.62
C ARG A 330 -19.45 -2.80 9.32
N ASP A 331 -18.93 -4.01 9.11
CA ASP A 331 -17.54 -4.15 8.67
C ASP A 331 -17.42 -3.66 7.22
N ALA A 332 -16.55 -2.66 6.99
CA ALA A 332 -16.42 -2.03 5.68
C ALA A 332 -15.84 -3.00 4.65
N ASN A 333 -14.82 -3.77 5.01
CA ASN A 333 -14.15 -4.68 4.09
C ASN A 333 -15.07 -5.85 3.70
N ALA A 334 -15.81 -6.39 4.66
CA ALA A 334 -16.81 -7.42 4.38
C ALA A 334 -17.90 -6.92 3.44
N ASN A 335 -18.41 -5.69 3.65
CA ASN A 335 -19.43 -5.09 2.79
C ASN A 335 -18.90 -4.77 1.38
N VAL A 336 -17.67 -4.25 1.23
CA VAL A 336 -17.07 -4.05 -0.11
C VAL A 336 -16.91 -5.40 -0.83
N GLY A 337 -16.30 -6.37 -0.17
CA GLY A 337 -16.04 -7.68 -0.74
C GLY A 337 -17.32 -8.40 -1.14
N PHE A 338 -18.36 -8.35 -0.29
CA PHE A 338 -19.65 -8.94 -0.62
C PHE A 338 -20.34 -8.21 -1.77
N GLY A 339 -20.28 -6.88 -1.78
CA GLY A 339 -20.81 -6.07 -2.87
C GLY A 339 -20.20 -6.44 -4.23
N TRP A 340 -18.88 -6.62 -4.28
CA TRP A 340 -18.19 -7.11 -5.48
C TRP A 340 -18.61 -8.53 -5.86
N CYS A 341 -18.76 -9.42 -4.88
CA CYS A 341 -19.23 -10.78 -5.12
C CYS A 341 -20.61 -10.81 -5.79
N LEU A 342 -21.58 -10.06 -5.25
CA LEU A 342 -22.93 -9.96 -5.79
C LEU A 342 -22.95 -9.34 -7.20
N LEU A 343 -22.16 -8.29 -7.42
CA LEU A 343 -22.03 -7.67 -8.73
C LEU A 343 -21.47 -8.64 -9.78
N ARG A 344 -20.47 -9.45 -9.42
CA ARG A 344 -19.91 -10.49 -10.32
C ARG A 344 -20.89 -11.61 -10.62
N ARG A 345 -21.88 -11.84 -9.76
CA ARG A 345 -22.99 -12.79 -9.95
C ARG A 345 -24.18 -12.20 -10.70
N GLY A 346 -24.14 -10.92 -11.08
CA GLY A 346 -25.22 -10.24 -11.80
C GLY A 346 -26.26 -9.57 -10.90
N ASP A 347 -26.08 -9.59 -9.57
CA ASP A 347 -26.96 -8.87 -8.63
C ASP A 347 -26.39 -7.49 -8.32
N ALA A 348 -26.52 -6.59 -9.29
CA ALA A 348 -26.04 -5.22 -9.17
C ALA A 348 -26.76 -4.44 -8.05
N ILE A 349 -28.04 -4.72 -7.80
CA ILE A 349 -28.86 -3.99 -6.82
C ILE A 349 -28.38 -4.27 -5.40
N ASN A 350 -28.21 -5.55 -5.03
CA ASN A 350 -27.68 -5.88 -3.71
C ASN A 350 -26.17 -5.60 -3.62
N GLY A 351 -25.43 -5.73 -4.73
CA GLY A 351 -24.03 -5.32 -4.81
C GLY A 351 -23.83 -3.84 -4.46
N GLU A 352 -24.66 -2.96 -5.03
CA GLU A 352 -24.66 -1.53 -4.73
C GLU A 352 -25.07 -1.24 -3.28
N ARG A 353 -26.07 -1.96 -2.75
CA ARG A 353 -26.49 -1.83 -1.34
C ARG A 353 -25.32 -2.12 -0.39
N HIS A 354 -24.56 -3.17 -0.63
CA HIS A 354 -23.39 -3.50 0.19
C HIS A 354 -22.24 -2.51 0.01
N ALA A 355 -21.98 -2.03 -1.21
CA ALA A 355 -21.01 -0.95 -1.42
C ALA A 355 -21.40 0.33 -0.65
N ARG A 356 -22.69 0.67 -0.61
CA ARG A 356 -23.23 1.78 0.21
C ARG A 356 -23.06 1.51 1.70
N ALA A 357 -23.32 0.28 2.16
CA ALA A 357 -23.10 -0.14 3.55
C ALA A 357 -21.63 -0.06 4.00
N ALA A 358 -20.67 -0.26 3.09
CA ALA A 358 -19.26 -0.02 3.38
C ALA A 358 -18.93 1.48 3.51
N LEU A 359 -19.51 2.32 2.65
CA LEU A 359 -19.37 3.78 2.72
C LEU A 359 -19.98 4.37 4.00
N LEU A 360 -21.05 3.74 4.52
CA LEU A 360 -21.74 4.09 5.76
C LEU A 360 -20.86 3.99 7.05
N VAL A 361 -19.74 3.28 7.00
CA VAL A 361 -18.83 3.08 8.16
C VAL A 361 -17.94 4.31 8.40
N GLN A 362 -17.76 5.14 7.38
CA GLN A 362 -17.19 6.48 7.50
C GLN A 362 -18.33 7.48 7.29
N GLY A 363 -18.86 8.02 8.39
CA GLY A 363 -20.10 8.82 8.43
C GLY A 363 -20.18 10.07 7.53
N THR A 364 -19.16 10.34 6.73
CA THR A 364 -19.12 11.41 5.71
C THR A 364 -19.63 10.99 4.33
N PHE A 365 -19.77 9.68 4.03
CA PHE A 365 -20.08 9.22 2.65
C PHE A 365 -21.54 8.77 2.43
N GLN A 366 -22.35 8.77 3.48
CA GLN A 366 -23.77 8.37 3.42
C GLN A 366 -24.56 9.15 2.37
N GLU A 367 -24.34 10.47 2.37
CA GLU A 367 -25.13 11.39 1.57
C GLU A 367 -24.54 11.55 0.16
N ALA A 368 -23.21 11.44 0.05
CA ALA A 368 -22.49 11.43 -1.22
C ALA A 368 -22.94 10.31 -2.17
N ALA A 369 -23.25 9.13 -1.61
CA ALA A 369 -23.68 7.99 -2.41
C ALA A 369 -25.09 8.18 -3.00
N GLN A 370 -25.95 8.98 -2.36
CA GLN A 370 -27.36 9.14 -2.76
C GLN A 370 -27.63 10.43 -3.53
N ALA A 371 -26.72 11.40 -3.49
CA ALA A 371 -26.91 12.69 -4.16
C ALA A 371 -26.81 12.55 -5.71
N PRO A 372 -27.86 12.91 -6.48
CA PRO A 372 -27.79 12.89 -7.93
C PRO A 372 -26.81 13.96 -8.45
N GLY A 373 -26.07 13.65 -9.53
CA GLY A 373 -25.19 14.62 -10.20
C GLY A 373 -23.88 14.95 -9.48
N VAL A 374 -23.41 14.08 -8.58
CA VAL A 374 -22.15 14.27 -7.82
C VAL A 374 -20.98 13.38 -8.29
N ALA A 375 -21.24 12.42 -9.19
CA ALA A 375 -20.23 11.50 -9.72
C ALA A 375 -19.07 12.26 -10.40
N GLY A 376 -17.83 11.86 -10.10
CA GLY A 376 -16.62 12.45 -10.67
C GLY A 376 -16.18 13.78 -10.03
N LYS A 377 -16.94 14.32 -9.06
CA LYS A 377 -16.56 15.53 -8.32
C LYS A 377 -15.67 15.19 -7.12
N MET A 378 -14.87 16.17 -6.70
CA MET A 378 -14.01 16.09 -5.52
C MET A 378 -14.56 16.97 -4.40
N TYR A 379 -14.54 16.45 -3.17
CA TYR A 379 -15.07 17.10 -1.99
C TYR A 379 -14.06 17.03 -0.85
N ASN A 380 -13.94 18.10 -0.07
CA ASN A 380 -13.20 18.06 1.19
C ASN A 380 -14.16 17.67 2.33
N ALA A 381 -13.70 16.76 3.18
CA ALA A 381 -14.40 16.32 4.38
C ALA A 381 -13.73 16.89 5.64
N GLY A 382 -14.53 17.40 6.57
CA GLY A 382 -14.06 17.96 7.84
C GLY A 382 -15.14 18.73 8.58
N ASN A 383 -14.76 19.51 9.59
CA ASN A 383 -15.72 20.32 10.37
C ASN A 383 -15.89 21.76 9.85
N GLY A 384 -15.20 22.14 8.76
CA GLY A 384 -15.28 23.47 8.14
C GLY A 384 -14.53 24.59 8.89
N ARG A 385 -14.04 24.32 10.10
CA ARG A 385 -13.35 25.30 10.96
C ARG A 385 -11.85 25.04 10.98
N ARG A 386 -11.09 26.09 11.29
CA ARG A 386 -9.65 26.04 11.54
C ARG A 386 -9.40 26.09 13.05
N TYR A 387 -8.44 25.30 13.51
CA TYR A 387 -7.95 25.31 14.89
C TYR A 387 -6.43 25.28 14.89
N THR A 388 -5.82 25.97 15.84
CA THR A 388 -4.39 25.93 16.11
C THR A 388 -4.06 24.78 17.04
N LEU A 389 -2.80 24.32 17.02
CA LEU A 389 -2.33 23.29 17.94
C LEU A 389 -2.43 23.75 19.41
N ASN A 390 -2.22 25.04 19.68
CA ASN A 390 -2.37 25.62 21.01
C ASN A 390 -3.82 25.58 21.51
N GLU A 391 -4.81 25.81 20.64
CA GLU A 391 -6.22 25.68 21.00
C GLU A 391 -6.59 24.24 21.31
N VAL A 392 -6.12 23.28 20.50
CA VAL A 392 -6.34 21.85 20.74
C VAL A 392 -5.71 21.42 22.06
N TRP A 393 -4.46 21.84 22.32
CA TRP A 393 -3.74 21.54 23.56
C TRP A 393 -4.49 22.06 24.79
N ARG A 394 -4.90 23.34 24.76
CA ARG A 394 -5.67 23.96 25.84
C ARG A 394 -7.00 23.23 26.09
N LEU A 395 -7.72 22.88 25.03
CA LEU A 395 -8.97 22.13 25.17
C LEU A 395 -8.76 20.77 25.84
N LEU A 396 -7.68 20.06 25.50
CA LEU A 396 -7.34 18.78 26.13
C LEU A 396 -7.02 18.94 27.62
N THR A 397 -6.19 19.93 27.97
CA THR A 397 -5.82 20.18 29.38
C THR A 397 -7.03 20.61 30.21
N ASP A 398 -7.91 21.44 29.64
CA ASP A 398 -9.15 21.89 30.28
C ASP A 398 -10.12 20.71 30.48
N LEU A 399 -10.31 19.87 29.46
CA LEU A 399 -11.20 18.70 29.53
C LEU A 399 -10.73 17.65 30.56
N GLU A 400 -9.42 17.50 30.73
CA GLU A 400 -8.83 16.56 31.70
C GLU A 400 -8.61 17.19 33.09
N GLY A 401 -8.82 18.50 33.23
CA GLY A 401 -8.60 19.22 34.50
C GLY A 401 -7.14 19.25 34.95
N VAL A 402 -6.19 19.18 34.00
CA VAL A 402 -4.75 19.19 34.27
C VAL A 402 -4.11 20.48 33.78
N SER A 403 -3.07 20.96 34.46
CA SER A 403 -2.30 22.11 34.01
C SER A 403 -0.91 21.66 33.55
N ILE A 404 -0.74 21.55 32.23
CA ILE A 404 0.53 21.13 31.61
C ILE A 404 0.98 22.23 30.65
N ALA A 405 2.12 22.84 30.95
CA ALA A 405 2.69 23.88 30.09
C ALA A 405 3.17 23.28 28.75
N PRO A 406 2.84 23.90 27.61
CA PRO A 406 3.33 23.44 26.31
C PRO A 406 4.85 23.63 26.21
N ASN A 407 5.56 22.60 25.74
CA ASN A 407 6.98 22.68 25.43
C ASN A 407 7.17 22.88 23.91
N TYR A 408 7.58 24.07 23.51
CA TYR A 408 7.73 24.44 22.11
C TYR A 408 9.09 24.02 21.57
N GLY A 409 9.08 23.09 20.62
CA GLY A 409 10.25 22.71 19.83
C GLY A 409 10.36 23.48 18.50
N PRO A 410 11.44 23.26 17.72
CA PRO A 410 11.57 23.80 16.38
C PRO A 410 10.44 23.31 15.47
N GLU A 411 10.08 24.11 14.46
CA GLU A 411 9.09 23.73 13.45
C GLU A 411 9.49 22.40 12.79
N ARG A 412 8.52 21.48 12.63
CA ARG A 412 8.76 20.20 11.95
C ARG A 412 8.76 20.41 10.44
N PRO A 413 9.85 20.08 9.72
CA PRO A 413 9.90 20.25 8.27
C PRO A 413 8.78 19.44 7.58
N GLY A 414 7.92 20.13 6.83
CA GLY A 414 6.80 19.50 6.10
C GLY A 414 5.46 19.52 6.84
N ASP A 415 5.39 20.03 8.07
CA ASP A 415 4.10 20.25 8.73
C ASP A 415 3.24 21.25 7.95
N VAL A 416 1.97 20.92 7.80
CA VAL A 416 0.99 21.81 7.17
C VAL A 416 0.69 22.95 8.14
N ARG A 417 1.26 24.13 7.89
CA ARG A 417 1.05 25.34 8.72
C ARG A 417 -0.43 25.66 8.91
N HIS A 418 -1.21 25.40 7.89
CA HIS A 418 -2.59 25.83 7.76
C HIS A 418 -3.41 24.74 7.06
N SER A 419 -4.19 23.98 7.84
CA SER A 419 -5.10 22.96 7.32
C SER A 419 -6.53 23.33 7.69
N GLN A 420 -7.38 23.52 6.68
CA GLN A 420 -8.80 23.74 6.84
C GLN A 420 -9.52 23.07 5.67
N ALA A 421 -10.45 22.18 5.98
CA ALA A 421 -11.34 21.62 4.97
C ALA A 421 -12.40 22.66 4.61
N ASP A 422 -12.37 23.17 3.37
CA ASP A 422 -13.53 23.89 2.83
C ASP A 422 -14.63 22.89 2.49
N VAL A 423 -15.63 22.83 3.37
CA VAL A 423 -16.75 21.90 3.27
C VAL A 423 -17.92 22.47 2.48
N ALA A 424 -17.82 23.68 1.90
CA ALA A 424 -18.95 24.32 1.23
C ALA A 424 -19.55 23.47 0.10
N ALA A 425 -18.70 22.83 -0.71
CA ALA A 425 -19.15 21.92 -1.76
C ALA A 425 -19.83 20.67 -1.19
N ALA A 426 -19.32 20.12 -0.09
CA ALA A 426 -19.90 18.95 0.56
C ALA A 426 -21.26 19.29 1.22
N VAL A 427 -21.39 20.44 1.87
CA VAL A 427 -22.65 20.92 2.45
C VAL A 427 -23.70 21.11 1.36
N ARG A 428 -23.34 21.78 0.27
CA ARG A 428 -24.27 22.11 -0.81
C ARG A 428 -24.71 20.89 -1.60
N ASP A 429 -23.77 20.04 -2.02
CA ASP A 429 -24.05 18.95 -2.96
C ASP A 429 -24.41 17.64 -2.25
N LEU A 430 -23.90 17.45 -1.03
CA LEU A 430 -24.04 16.21 -0.28
C LEU A 430 -24.86 16.42 1.00
N GLY A 431 -25.24 17.63 1.39
CA GLY A 431 -25.93 17.82 2.66
C GLY A 431 -25.03 17.63 3.90
N HIS A 432 -23.71 17.57 3.71
CA HIS A 432 -22.74 17.35 4.79
C HIS A 432 -22.97 18.31 5.95
N ALA A 433 -23.29 17.75 7.12
CA ALA A 433 -23.53 18.52 8.33
C ALA A 433 -22.56 18.06 9.44
N PRO A 434 -21.47 18.81 9.73
CA PRO A 434 -20.58 18.49 10.84
C PRO A 434 -21.37 18.35 12.16
N ARG A 435 -21.40 17.14 12.70
CA ARG A 435 -22.24 16.80 13.87
C ARG A 435 -21.62 17.14 15.21
N PHE A 436 -20.30 17.31 15.24
CA PHE A 436 -19.54 17.50 16.48
C PHE A 436 -18.63 18.71 16.35
N SER A 437 -18.57 19.51 17.41
CA SER A 437 -17.49 20.49 17.58
C SER A 437 -16.17 19.77 17.86
N LEU A 438 -15.04 20.48 17.73
CA LEU A 438 -13.75 19.93 18.13
C LEU A 438 -13.77 19.48 19.60
N GLU A 439 -14.30 20.31 20.49
CA GLU A 439 -14.39 20.01 21.92
C GLU A 439 -15.22 18.75 22.21
N GLU A 440 -16.39 18.61 21.58
CA GLU A 440 -17.23 17.41 21.71
C GLU A 440 -16.52 16.16 21.21
N GLY A 441 -15.84 16.27 20.06
CA GLY A 441 -15.04 15.18 19.51
C GLY A 441 -13.89 14.76 20.42
N LEU A 442 -13.15 15.73 20.97
CA LEU A 442 -12.05 15.48 21.93
C LEU A 442 -12.57 14.82 23.20
N ARG A 443 -13.68 15.29 23.78
CA ARG A 443 -14.26 14.72 24.99
C ARG A 443 -14.66 13.26 24.81
N ARG A 444 -15.31 12.92 23.70
CA ARG A 444 -15.66 11.52 23.36
C ARG A 444 -14.43 10.66 23.16
N THR A 445 -13.42 11.20 22.49
CA THR A 445 -12.16 10.49 22.23
C THR A 445 -11.43 10.17 23.53
N LEU A 446 -11.32 11.14 24.44
CA LEU A 446 -10.73 10.94 25.77
C LEU A 446 -11.52 9.92 26.60
N ALA A 447 -12.84 10.02 26.61
CA ALA A 447 -13.70 9.05 27.30
C ALA A 447 -13.50 7.63 26.76
N TRP A 448 -13.35 7.47 25.44
CA TRP A 448 -13.05 6.18 24.84
C TRP A 448 -11.67 5.65 25.27
N TYR A 449 -10.63 6.49 25.25
CA TYR A 449 -9.29 6.10 25.71
C TYR A 449 -9.30 5.62 27.16
N LYS A 450 -9.98 6.33 28.06
CA LYS A 450 -10.12 5.93 29.47
C LYS A 450 -10.82 4.58 29.68
N ALA A 451 -11.65 4.16 28.74
CA ALA A 451 -12.39 2.91 28.83
C ALA A 451 -11.69 1.72 28.13
N ASN A 452 -10.66 1.97 27.30
CA ASN A 452 -10.09 0.95 26.40
C ASN A 452 -8.55 0.87 26.40
N LEU A 453 -7.85 1.82 27.02
CA LEU A 453 -6.46 1.71 27.45
C LEU A 453 -6.41 1.53 28.96
#